data_AF-A0A813HDI9-F1
#
_entry.id   AF-A0A813HDI9-F1
#
_cell.length_a   1.000
_cell.length_b   1.000
_cell.length_c   1.000
_cell.angle_alpha   90.00
_cell.angle_beta   90.00
_cell.angle_gamma   90.00
#
_symmetry.space_group_name_H-M   'P 1'
#
loop_
_entity.id
_entity.type
_entity.pdbx_description
1 polymer ?
#
loop_
_entity_poly.entity_id
_entity_poly.type
_entity_poly.pdbx_seq_one_letter_code
_entity_poly.pdbx_strand_id
1 'polypeptide(L)'
;MLHRCTRPWAPHVTPWLAKSLLTEGCAGIQARSLDALPKSFCAPAQVVQQRCFGKKKGTKQDIVVNCWEKETFALLMDGDCNGPQHFRAALAALEKKGQVVYKSVFATPTHKDNPKWKTFLAEANVDFVPVARKAGGTRGPNDIEIAMQAACLASSRTAGCIALLVNDQDFLLVAKRLRSMQQRVMVLLPRGQAAGLARAFEEQEAKVVWLDLDETEPRRPTRKAILKPDGSGLIVPMSGREDMRINEELLELFTFLQRLGYLEDGQDPLMPAIAKCLYANNLGPVTVWPLQCAQNEFKDIIASAAGKVWLKHPGNFAFVLPQGNQRGSKHHVVTYGTVCCKAVAEGEGPFILHDSAQLVEELLTRLGYLDSCLNPDVEEAFGLFCSKTANKRALNEFGVRLASIPTACGRHALFRGLVLSSKVYGTWQIAGTDLGVRRHLLSCGMLKCSEASIKDVREAMLEFLELRNLPTPKNYLNLVSLVWRCIDPQSPTTRQ
;
A
#
# COMPACT_ATOMS: atom_id res chain seq x y z
N MET A 1 3.12 37.15 52.75
CA MET A 1 1.65 37.11 52.79
C MET A 1 1.18 36.26 51.62
N LEU A 2 0.55 35.14 51.94
CA LEU A 2 0.04 34.13 51.03
C LEU A 2 -1.24 34.63 50.33
N HIS A 3 -1.40 34.31 49.05
CA HIS A 3 -2.57 33.52 48.64
C HIS A 3 -2.31 32.78 47.31
N ARG A 4 -2.34 31.45 47.42
CA ARG A 4 -2.38 30.47 46.35
C ARG A 4 -3.79 30.43 45.73
N CYS A 5 -3.88 30.34 44.41
CA CYS A 5 -5.04 29.79 43.71
C CYS A 5 -4.54 28.78 42.68
N THR A 6 -4.37 27.54 43.12
CA THR A 6 -4.18 26.36 42.28
C THR A 6 -5.49 25.59 42.23
N ARG A 7 -6.15 25.54 41.07
CA ARG A 7 -7.15 24.51 40.77
C ARG A 7 -6.58 23.58 39.69
N PRO A 8 -6.57 22.26 39.90
CA PRO A 8 -6.13 21.32 38.88
C PRO A 8 -7.26 21.06 37.88
N TRP A 9 -6.94 21.18 36.59
CA TRP A 9 -7.75 20.63 35.51
C TRP A 9 -7.55 19.11 35.48
N ALA A 10 -8.59 18.36 35.80
CA ALA A 10 -8.69 16.94 35.52
C ALA A 10 -9.44 16.76 34.18
N PRO A 11 -8.95 15.94 33.24
CA PRO A 11 -9.71 15.65 32.03
C PRO A 11 -10.75 14.56 32.34
N HIS A 12 -12.02 14.97 32.40
CA HIS A 12 -13.15 14.05 32.28
C HIS A 12 -13.20 13.54 30.84
N VAL A 13 -12.77 12.30 30.64
CA VAL A 13 -13.07 11.51 29.44
C VAL A 13 -14.45 10.88 29.65
N THR A 14 -15.47 11.40 28.99
CA THR A 14 -16.76 10.73 28.86
C THR A 14 -16.85 10.02 27.50
N PRO A 15 -17.21 8.73 27.45
CA PRO A 15 -17.37 7.99 26.21
C PRO A 15 -18.81 8.15 25.69
N TRP A 16 -18.99 8.93 24.63
CA TRP A 16 -20.24 9.01 23.87
C TRP A 16 -19.94 8.79 22.39
N LEU A 17 -20.12 7.54 21.93
CA LEU A 17 -20.55 7.15 20.57
C LEU A 17 -20.49 5.61 20.43
N ALA A 18 -21.42 4.92 21.09
CA ALA A 18 -21.73 3.52 20.78
C ALA A 18 -23.13 3.17 21.29
N LYS A 19 -24.16 3.57 20.53
CA LYS A 19 -25.51 2.97 20.46
C LYS A 19 -26.46 3.94 19.78
N SER A 20 -26.71 3.73 18.50
CA SER A 20 -28.04 3.87 17.90
C SER A 20 -27.93 3.44 16.45
N LEU A 21 -28.54 2.30 16.12
CA LEU A 21 -29.07 1.87 14.82
C LEU A 21 -29.19 0.34 14.81
N LEU A 22 -30.07 -0.17 15.70
CA LEU A 22 -30.66 -1.49 15.58
C LEU A 22 -32.06 -1.37 16.20
N THR A 23 -33.06 -1.14 15.36
CA THR A 23 -34.43 -1.67 15.41
C THR A 23 -35.28 -0.86 14.44
N GLU A 24 -35.73 -1.50 13.36
CA GLU A 24 -37.10 -1.51 12.82
C GLU A 24 -37.09 -1.82 11.32
N GLY A 25 -37.88 -2.80 10.90
CA GLY A 25 -38.08 -3.13 9.49
C GLY A 25 -38.20 -4.62 9.14
N CYS A 26 -38.78 -5.47 9.99
CA CYS A 26 -39.30 -6.77 9.56
C CYS A 26 -40.68 -6.57 8.92
N ALA A 27 -40.76 -6.58 7.59
CA ALA A 27 -42.01 -6.71 6.87
C ALA A 27 -41.81 -7.52 5.58
N GLY A 28 -42.35 -8.75 5.60
CA GLY A 28 -43.00 -9.40 4.47
C GLY A 28 -42.15 -9.73 3.24
N ILE A 29 -41.57 -10.95 3.21
CA ILE A 29 -41.37 -11.66 1.95
C ILE A 29 -41.98 -13.06 2.10
N GLN A 30 -43.00 -13.31 1.28
CA GLN A 30 -43.71 -14.58 1.16
C GLN A 30 -42.74 -15.68 0.70
N ALA A 31 -42.73 -16.78 1.44
CA ALA A 31 -42.10 -18.03 1.01
C ALA A 31 -42.81 -18.54 -0.25
N ARG A 32 -42.11 -18.56 -1.39
CA ARG A 32 -42.48 -19.40 -2.53
C ARG A 32 -41.80 -20.75 -2.37
N SER A 33 -42.63 -21.79 -2.33
CA SER A 33 -42.24 -23.19 -2.48
C SER A 33 -41.34 -23.36 -3.71
N LEU A 34 -40.21 -24.03 -3.51
CA LEU A 34 -39.37 -24.60 -4.55
C LEU A 34 -39.38 -26.10 -4.35
N ASP A 35 -40.50 -26.71 -4.72
CA ASP A 35 -40.54 -28.13 -5.08
C ASP A 35 -40.01 -28.29 -6.51
N ALA A 36 -39.33 -29.42 -6.72
CA ALA A 36 -38.81 -29.99 -7.97
C ALA A 36 -37.41 -29.53 -8.44
N LEU A 37 -36.39 -30.26 -7.97
CA LEU A 37 -35.20 -30.56 -8.78
C LEU A 37 -35.00 -32.08 -8.88
N PRO A 38 -34.71 -32.62 -10.08
CA PRO A 38 -34.58 -34.04 -10.30
C PRO A 38 -33.23 -34.57 -9.79
N LYS A 39 -33.28 -35.71 -9.10
CA LYS A 39 -32.10 -36.54 -8.80
C LYS A 39 -31.52 -37.06 -10.12
N SER A 40 -30.29 -36.69 -10.46
CA SER A 40 -29.53 -37.39 -11.50
C SER A 40 -28.07 -37.62 -11.08
N PHE A 41 -27.74 -38.92 -11.07
CA PHE A 41 -26.47 -39.57 -11.40
C PHE A 41 -25.16 -39.05 -10.77
N CYS A 42 -24.77 -39.69 -9.66
CA CYS A 42 -23.36 -39.98 -9.39
C CYS A 42 -23.06 -41.39 -9.92
N ALA A 43 -22.28 -41.50 -11.00
CA ALA A 43 -21.63 -42.74 -11.37
C ALA A 43 -20.24 -42.79 -10.69
N PRO A 44 -19.82 -43.92 -10.09
CA PRO A 44 -18.47 -44.06 -9.58
C PRO A 44 -17.49 -44.16 -10.75
N ALA A 45 -16.32 -43.53 -10.59
CA ALA A 45 -15.22 -43.61 -11.53
C ALA A 45 -14.84 -45.07 -11.79
N GLN A 46 -15.06 -45.55 -13.02
CA GLN A 46 -14.55 -46.83 -13.47
C GLN A 46 -13.06 -46.69 -13.75
N VAL A 47 -12.25 -47.48 -13.05
CA VAL A 47 -10.84 -47.71 -13.41
C VAL A 47 -10.83 -48.43 -14.75
N VAL A 48 -10.57 -47.70 -15.83
CA VAL A 48 -10.37 -48.28 -17.17
C VAL A 48 -8.98 -48.92 -17.19
N GLN A 49 -8.90 -50.21 -16.89
CA GLN A 49 -7.71 -51.03 -17.21
C GLN A 49 -7.72 -51.31 -18.72
N GLN A 50 -7.05 -50.46 -19.50
CA GLN A 50 -6.73 -50.81 -20.89
C GLN A 50 -5.67 -51.91 -20.90
N ARG A 51 -6.09 -53.16 -21.13
CA ARG A 51 -5.19 -54.28 -21.45
C ARG A 51 -4.84 -54.23 -22.93
N CYS A 52 -3.67 -53.71 -23.27
CA CYS A 52 -3.09 -53.90 -24.60
C CYS A 52 -2.56 -55.34 -24.70
N PHE A 53 -3.25 -56.20 -25.45
CA PHE A 53 -2.79 -57.56 -25.74
C PHE A 53 -1.79 -57.58 -26.91
N GLY A 54 -0.51 -57.49 -26.59
CA GLY A 54 0.56 -57.90 -27.52
C GLY A 54 0.90 -59.37 -27.32
N LYS A 55 0.54 -60.25 -28.27
CA LYS A 55 0.99 -61.65 -28.27
C LYS A 55 2.48 -61.71 -28.66
N LYS A 56 3.38 -61.70 -27.68
CA LYS A 56 4.71 -62.31 -27.80
C LYS A 56 4.97 -63.19 -26.57
N LYS A 57 5.29 -64.46 -26.83
CA LYS A 57 5.70 -65.44 -25.80
C LYS A 57 7.06 -65.00 -25.24
N GLY A 58 7.09 -64.65 -23.96
CA GLY A 58 8.31 -64.31 -23.23
C GLY A 58 8.01 -63.32 -22.13
N THR A 59 8.03 -63.81 -20.88
CA THR A 59 8.08 -63.04 -19.62
C THR A 59 7.03 -61.92 -19.47
N LYS A 60 5.91 -62.25 -18.81
CA LYS A 60 4.97 -61.27 -18.26
C LYS A 60 5.62 -60.51 -17.09
N GLN A 61 6.23 -59.37 -17.36
CA GLN A 61 6.30 -58.30 -16.37
C GLN A 61 5.08 -57.40 -16.61
N ASP A 62 4.15 -57.40 -15.66
CA ASP A 62 3.08 -56.41 -15.62
C ASP A 62 3.74 -55.05 -15.33
N ILE A 63 4.07 -54.30 -16.39
CA ILE A 63 4.43 -52.89 -16.27
C ILE A 63 3.12 -52.17 -15.94
N VAL A 64 2.83 -52.04 -14.65
CA VAL A 64 1.82 -51.11 -14.17
C VAL A 64 2.37 -49.71 -14.44
N VAL A 65 2.07 -49.18 -15.62
CA VAL A 65 2.24 -47.75 -15.90
C VAL A 65 1.18 -47.06 -15.05
N ASN A 66 1.56 -46.68 -13.82
CA ASN A 66 0.78 -45.73 -13.04
C ASN A 66 0.78 -44.42 -13.82
N CYS A 67 -0.22 -44.23 -14.68
CA CYS A 67 -0.59 -42.92 -15.18
C CYS A 67 -1.14 -42.14 -13.99
N TRP A 68 -0.23 -41.59 -13.18
CA TRP A 68 -0.59 -40.60 -12.17
C TRP A 68 -1.28 -39.47 -12.93
N GLU A 69 -2.58 -39.30 -12.71
CA GLU A 69 -3.29 -38.15 -13.25
C GLU A 69 -2.52 -36.90 -12.84
N LYS A 70 -2.02 -36.17 -13.83
CA LYS A 70 -1.30 -34.92 -13.57
C LYS A 70 -2.23 -34.00 -12.80
N GLU A 71 -1.70 -33.40 -11.75
CA GLU A 71 -2.44 -32.45 -10.94
C GLU A 71 -3.00 -31.32 -11.82
N THR A 72 -4.29 -31.00 -11.70
CA THR A 72 -4.91 -29.92 -12.48
C THR A 72 -5.05 -28.64 -11.66
N PHE A 73 -4.70 -27.50 -12.26
CA PHE A 73 -4.69 -26.19 -11.61
C PHE A 73 -5.58 -25.17 -12.32
N ALA A 74 -6.23 -24.32 -11.54
CA ALA A 74 -6.82 -23.08 -12.03
C ALA A 74 -6.05 -21.90 -11.45
N LEU A 75 -5.41 -21.10 -12.30
CA LEU A 75 -4.65 -19.92 -11.91
C LEU A 75 -5.50 -18.66 -12.03
N LEU A 76 -5.69 -17.97 -10.90
CA LEU A 76 -6.37 -16.68 -10.80
C LEU A 76 -5.36 -15.63 -10.33
N MET A 77 -5.21 -14.55 -11.07
CA MET A 77 -4.28 -13.46 -10.75
C MET A 77 -4.99 -12.13 -10.57
N ASP A 78 -4.61 -11.40 -9.52
CA ASP A 78 -4.87 -9.96 -9.43
C ASP A 78 -3.84 -9.18 -10.27
N GLY A 79 -4.28 -8.69 -11.43
CA GLY A 79 -3.47 -7.98 -12.40
C GLY A 79 -3.21 -6.51 -12.09
N ASP A 80 -3.86 -5.96 -11.06
CA ASP A 80 -3.53 -4.62 -10.57
C ASP A 80 -2.31 -4.65 -9.63
N CYS A 81 -2.10 -5.76 -8.91
CA CYS A 81 -0.94 -5.97 -8.04
C CYS A 81 0.21 -6.73 -8.71
N ASN A 82 -0.08 -7.56 -9.72
CA ASN A 82 0.90 -8.41 -10.37
C ASN A 82 1.03 -8.10 -11.86
N GLY A 83 2.27 -7.95 -12.34
CA GLY A 83 2.58 -7.80 -13.77
C GLY A 83 2.68 -9.12 -14.55
N PRO A 84 2.73 -9.08 -15.90
CA PRO A 84 2.86 -10.25 -16.78
C PRO A 84 3.99 -11.22 -16.43
N GLN A 85 5.13 -10.72 -15.94
CA GLN A 85 6.27 -11.55 -15.56
C GLN A 85 5.96 -12.46 -14.36
N HIS A 86 5.15 -11.99 -13.40
CA HIS A 86 4.71 -12.79 -12.27
C HIS A 86 3.82 -13.93 -12.74
N PHE A 87 2.90 -13.65 -13.67
CA PHE A 87 2.05 -14.69 -14.25
C PHE A 87 2.87 -15.75 -14.98
N ARG A 88 3.88 -15.36 -15.76
CA ARG A 88 4.77 -16.32 -16.44
C ARG A 88 5.53 -17.19 -15.45
N ALA A 89 6.08 -16.61 -14.39
CA ALA A 89 6.76 -17.37 -13.34
C ALA A 89 5.79 -18.32 -12.60
N ALA A 90 4.57 -17.85 -12.31
CA ALA A 90 3.50 -18.66 -11.73
C ALA A 90 3.13 -19.85 -12.62
N LEU A 91 2.91 -19.59 -13.92
CA LEU A 91 2.59 -20.62 -14.89
C LEU A 91 3.71 -21.67 -14.97
N ALA A 92 4.97 -21.24 -15.09
CA ALA A 92 6.12 -22.14 -15.09
C ALA A 92 6.24 -22.95 -13.79
N ALA A 93 5.92 -22.36 -12.63
CA ALA A 93 5.94 -23.07 -11.35
C ALA A 93 4.83 -24.13 -11.23
N LEU A 94 3.64 -23.85 -11.78
CA LEU A 94 2.51 -24.78 -11.80
C LEU A 94 2.69 -25.90 -12.83
N GLU A 95 3.20 -25.58 -14.02
CA GLU A 95 3.43 -26.55 -15.11
C GLU A 95 4.47 -27.62 -14.75
N LYS A 96 5.43 -27.28 -13.89
CA LYS A 96 6.36 -28.25 -13.28
C LYS A 96 5.66 -29.28 -12.37
N LYS A 97 4.47 -28.94 -11.84
CA LYS A 97 3.71 -29.79 -10.90
C LYS A 97 2.54 -30.51 -11.57
N GLY A 98 2.03 -29.97 -12.68
CA GLY A 98 0.88 -30.54 -13.37
C GLY A 98 0.36 -29.68 -14.52
N GLN A 99 -0.93 -29.78 -14.83
CA GLN A 99 -1.54 -29.09 -15.96
C GLN A 99 -2.38 -27.89 -15.48
N VAL A 100 -2.15 -26.71 -16.06
CA VAL A 100 -2.99 -25.54 -15.80
C VAL A 100 -4.16 -25.53 -16.78
N VAL A 101 -5.35 -25.86 -16.28
CA VAL A 101 -6.58 -26.04 -17.08
C VAL A 101 -7.41 -24.77 -17.19
N TYR A 102 -7.19 -23.80 -16.29
CA TYR A 102 -7.87 -22.51 -16.29
C TYR A 102 -6.91 -21.38 -15.92
N LYS A 103 -6.97 -20.26 -16.62
CA LYS A 103 -6.01 -19.15 -16.53
C LYS A 103 -6.74 -17.82 -16.70
N SER A 104 -6.85 -17.04 -15.62
CA SER A 104 -7.53 -15.74 -15.67
C SER A 104 -6.76 -14.63 -14.96
N VAL A 105 -6.84 -13.44 -15.53
CA VAL A 105 -6.33 -12.19 -14.95
C VAL A 105 -7.48 -11.23 -14.73
N PHE A 106 -7.60 -10.73 -13.50
CA PHE A 106 -8.59 -9.75 -13.09
C PHE A 106 -7.89 -8.41 -12.90
N ALA A 107 -8.26 -7.40 -13.69
CA ALA A 107 -7.62 -6.09 -13.63
C ALA A 107 -8.52 -4.99 -14.16
N THR A 108 -8.10 -3.74 -13.94
CA THR A 108 -8.80 -2.60 -14.54
C THR A 108 -8.87 -2.69 -16.08
N PRO A 109 -9.98 -2.27 -16.72
CA PRO A 109 -10.16 -2.42 -18.17
C PRO A 109 -9.03 -1.80 -19.01
N THR A 110 -8.39 -0.74 -18.49
CA THR A 110 -7.27 -0.04 -19.15
C THR A 110 -6.04 -0.93 -19.35
N HIS A 111 -5.91 -2.03 -18.61
CA HIS A 111 -4.83 -3.00 -18.81
C HIS A 111 -4.98 -3.72 -20.16
N LYS A 112 -6.20 -3.93 -20.66
CA LYS A 112 -6.43 -4.59 -21.96
C LYS A 112 -5.83 -3.80 -23.12
N ASP A 113 -5.84 -2.48 -23.03
CA ASP A 113 -5.34 -1.57 -24.06
C ASP A 113 -3.83 -1.31 -23.93
N ASN A 114 -3.22 -1.72 -22.82
CA ASN A 114 -1.78 -1.58 -22.64
C ASN A 114 -1.04 -2.56 -23.57
N PRO A 115 -0.13 -2.09 -24.45
CA PRO A 115 0.55 -2.94 -25.42
C PRO A 115 1.26 -4.16 -24.80
N LYS A 116 1.85 -3.99 -23.61
CA LYS A 116 2.55 -5.09 -22.91
C LYS A 116 1.59 -6.19 -22.48
N TRP A 117 0.43 -5.81 -21.95
CA TRP A 117 -0.61 -6.74 -21.53
C TRP A 117 -1.29 -7.40 -22.73
N LYS A 118 -1.58 -6.63 -23.79
CA LYS A 118 -2.17 -7.16 -25.01
C LYS A 118 -1.31 -8.28 -25.63
N THR A 119 -0.01 -8.04 -25.75
CA THR A 119 0.95 -9.07 -26.23
C THR A 119 0.96 -10.28 -25.31
N PHE A 120 1.08 -10.07 -24.00
CA PHE A 120 1.11 -11.16 -23.02
C PHE A 120 -0.17 -12.01 -23.00
N LEU A 121 -1.36 -11.39 -23.01
CA LEU A 121 -2.64 -12.09 -22.97
C LEU A 121 -2.83 -12.97 -24.20
N ALA A 122 -2.40 -12.48 -25.37
CA ALA A 122 -2.43 -13.24 -26.62
C ALA A 122 -1.44 -14.42 -26.59
N GLU A 123 -0.22 -14.22 -26.11
CA GLU A 123 0.82 -15.26 -26.03
C GLU A 123 0.45 -16.39 -25.06
N ALA A 124 -0.07 -16.05 -23.89
CA ALA A 124 -0.26 -17.00 -22.80
C ALA A 124 -1.59 -17.76 -22.83
N ASN A 125 -2.48 -17.43 -23.78
CA ASN A 125 -3.87 -17.90 -23.84
C ASN A 125 -4.55 -17.77 -22.47
N VAL A 126 -4.66 -16.52 -22.01
CA VAL A 126 -5.15 -16.14 -20.67
C VAL A 126 -6.43 -15.34 -20.82
N ASP A 127 -7.45 -15.72 -20.07
CA ASP A 127 -8.71 -15.00 -20.04
C ASP A 127 -8.53 -13.68 -19.26
N PHE A 128 -8.80 -12.57 -19.94
CA PHE A 128 -8.78 -11.25 -19.30
C PHE A 128 -10.19 -10.90 -18.81
N VAL A 129 -10.34 -10.77 -17.50
CA VAL A 129 -11.60 -10.39 -16.84
C VAL A 129 -11.51 -8.91 -16.46
N PRO A 130 -12.12 -7.99 -17.24
CA PRO A 130 -12.10 -6.57 -16.92
C PRO A 130 -12.96 -6.29 -15.69
N VAL A 131 -12.35 -5.73 -14.64
CA VAL A 131 -13.05 -5.36 -13.40
C VAL A 131 -13.18 -3.84 -13.32
N ALA A 132 -14.39 -3.34 -13.54
CA ALA A 132 -14.66 -1.90 -13.49
C ALA A 132 -14.66 -1.38 -12.05
N ARG A 133 -13.88 -0.34 -11.78
CA ARG A 133 -13.92 0.36 -10.49
C ARG A 133 -15.10 1.34 -10.49
N LYS A 134 -16.03 1.19 -9.54
CA LYS A 134 -17.09 2.19 -9.33
C LYS A 134 -16.46 3.50 -8.84
N ALA A 135 -16.88 4.63 -9.41
CA ALA A 135 -16.47 5.94 -8.92
C ALA A 135 -16.87 6.10 -7.45
N GLY A 136 -15.91 6.35 -6.56
CA GLY A 136 -16.14 6.42 -5.12
C GLY A 136 -16.43 5.08 -4.43
N GLY A 137 -16.29 3.95 -5.13
CA GLY A 137 -16.46 2.62 -4.55
C GLY A 137 -15.36 2.27 -3.53
N THR A 138 -15.72 1.39 -2.59
CA THR A 138 -14.78 0.77 -1.64
C THR A 138 -13.72 -0.08 -2.34
N ARG A 139 -12.63 -0.37 -1.63
CA ARG A 139 -11.48 -1.15 -2.10
C ARG A 139 -11.89 -2.58 -2.55
N GLY A 140 -11.04 -3.20 -3.36
CA GLY A 140 -11.09 -4.64 -3.64
C GLY A 140 -12.10 -5.16 -4.67
N PRO A 141 -12.43 -4.47 -5.78
CA PRO A 141 -13.34 -5.05 -6.76
C PRO A 141 -12.76 -6.31 -7.42
N ASN A 142 -11.42 -6.38 -7.58
CA ASN A 142 -10.76 -7.60 -8.07
C ASN A 142 -10.91 -8.74 -7.06
N ASP A 143 -10.80 -8.43 -5.76
CA ASP A 143 -10.89 -9.43 -4.68
C ASP A 143 -12.23 -10.14 -4.68
N ILE A 144 -13.32 -9.39 -4.90
CA ILE A 144 -14.67 -9.94 -5.01
C ILE A 144 -14.78 -10.86 -6.24
N GLU A 145 -14.36 -10.39 -7.41
CA GLU A 145 -14.46 -11.18 -8.66
C GLU A 145 -13.58 -12.44 -8.62
N ILE A 146 -12.36 -12.33 -8.10
CA ILE A 146 -11.45 -13.47 -7.89
C ILE A 146 -12.07 -14.46 -6.90
N ALA A 147 -12.61 -13.99 -5.77
CA ALA A 147 -13.26 -14.84 -4.78
C ALA A 147 -14.47 -15.58 -5.37
N MET A 148 -15.30 -14.89 -6.15
CA MET A 148 -16.46 -15.46 -6.84
C MET A 148 -16.01 -16.52 -7.85
N GLN A 149 -15.04 -16.21 -8.72
CA GLN A 149 -14.54 -17.16 -9.70
C GLN A 149 -13.89 -18.39 -9.04
N ALA A 150 -13.12 -18.18 -7.97
CA ALA A 150 -12.51 -19.27 -7.21
C ALA A 150 -13.56 -20.21 -6.62
N ALA A 151 -14.63 -19.66 -6.04
CA ALA A 151 -15.73 -20.45 -5.49
C ALA A 151 -16.50 -21.22 -6.59
N CYS A 152 -16.74 -20.60 -7.74
CA CYS A 152 -17.34 -21.27 -8.91
C CYS A 152 -16.50 -22.46 -9.37
N LEU A 153 -15.19 -22.27 -9.56
CA LEU A 153 -14.26 -23.32 -10.01
C LEU A 153 -14.12 -24.47 -9.00
N ALA A 154 -14.15 -24.16 -7.70
CA ALA A 154 -14.15 -25.17 -6.65
C ALA A 154 -15.46 -25.99 -6.67
N SER A 155 -16.59 -25.33 -6.90
CA SER A 155 -17.91 -25.98 -6.93
C SER A 155 -18.10 -26.87 -8.16
N SER A 156 -17.60 -26.44 -9.32
CA SER A 156 -17.66 -27.21 -10.57
C SER A 156 -16.61 -28.33 -10.65
N ARG A 157 -15.65 -28.38 -9.73
CA ARG A 157 -14.51 -29.31 -9.72
C ARG A 157 -13.70 -29.28 -11.03
N THR A 158 -13.66 -28.13 -11.70
CA THR A 158 -12.93 -27.96 -12.97
C THR A 158 -11.42 -28.15 -12.79
N ALA A 159 -10.88 -27.84 -11.60
CA ALA A 159 -9.49 -28.03 -11.26
C ALA A 159 -9.34 -28.67 -9.88
N GLY A 160 -8.35 -29.56 -9.74
CA GLY A 160 -8.02 -30.21 -8.47
C GLY A 160 -7.34 -29.27 -7.47
N CYS A 161 -6.82 -28.13 -7.90
CA CYS A 161 -6.23 -27.09 -7.05
C CYS A 161 -6.52 -25.69 -7.63
N ILE A 162 -6.90 -24.75 -6.75
CA ILE A 162 -7.00 -23.33 -7.10
C ILE A 162 -5.70 -22.64 -6.69
N ALA A 163 -5.02 -22.05 -7.67
CA ALA A 163 -3.80 -21.28 -7.49
C ALA A 163 -4.12 -19.78 -7.53
N LEU A 164 -3.78 -19.07 -6.46
CA LEU A 164 -3.99 -17.63 -6.31
C LEU A 164 -2.65 -16.89 -6.43
N LEU A 165 -2.51 -16.02 -7.43
CA LEU A 165 -1.41 -15.07 -7.55
C LEU A 165 -1.90 -13.68 -7.09
N VAL A 166 -1.78 -13.45 -5.79
CA VAL A 166 -2.35 -12.30 -5.05
C VAL A 166 -1.33 -11.79 -4.04
N ASN A 167 -1.42 -10.53 -3.64
CA ASN A 167 -0.51 -9.92 -2.65
C ASN A 167 -1.28 -9.16 -1.55
N ASP A 168 -2.56 -9.50 -1.36
CA ASP A 168 -3.45 -8.89 -0.36
C ASP A 168 -3.84 -9.93 0.70
N GLN A 169 -3.89 -9.49 1.96
CA GLN A 169 -4.33 -10.28 3.10
C GLN A 169 -5.83 -10.61 3.06
N ASP A 170 -6.64 -9.84 2.33
CA ASP A 170 -8.09 -10.08 2.24
C ASP A 170 -8.40 -11.45 1.59
N PHE A 171 -7.47 -11.98 0.80
CA PHE A 171 -7.56 -13.34 0.24
C PHE A 171 -7.36 -14.46 1.27
N LEU A 172 -6.93 -14.18 2.51
CA LEU A 172 -6.88 -15.18 3.58
C LEU A 172 -8.26 -15.79 3.84
N LEU A 173 -9.31 -14.97 3.80
CA LEU A 173 -10.70 -15.43 3.94
C LEU A 173 -11.12 -16.30 2.74
N VAL A 174 -10.67 -15.97 1.53
CA VAL A 174 -10.93 -16.76 0.33
C VAL A 174 -10.26 -18.13 0.43
N ALA A 175 -8.98 -18.17 0.81
CA ALA A 175 -8.25 -19.41 1.02
C ALA A 175 -8.93 -20.28 2.08
N LYS A 176 -9.26 -19.71 3.25
CA LYS A 176 -9.99 -20.39 4.32
C LYS A 176 -11.32 -20.97 3.82
N ARG A 177 -12.09 -20.20 3.06
CA ARG A 177 -13.39 -20.63 2.52
C ARG A 177 -13.23 -21.78 1.53
N LEU A 178 -12.28 -21.69 0.60
CA LEU A 178 -11.98 -22.76 -0.36
C LEU A 178 -11.56 -24.06 0.36
N ARG A 179 -10.73 -23.96 1.41
CA ARG A 179 -10.37 -25.12 2.24
C ARG A 179 -11.56 -25.75 2.94
N SER A 180 -12.51 -24.95 3.44
CA SER A 180 -13.76 -25.46 4.02
C SER A 180 -14.64 -26.22 3.01
N MET A 181 -14.48 -25.94 1.72
CA MET A 181 -15.10 -26.68 0.61
C MET A 181 -14.30 -27.93 0.20
N GLN A 182 -13.28 -28.31 0.99
CA GLN A 182 -12.32 -29.37 0.68
C GLN A 182 -11.51 -29.14 -0.61
N GLN A 183 -11.46 -27.89 -1.09
CA GLN A 183 -10.65 -27.53 -2.25
C GLN A 183 -9.19 -27.35 -1.82
N ARG A 184 -8.24 -27.81 -2.65
CA ARG A 184 -6.81 -27.53 -2.43
C ARG A 184 -6.48 -26.13 -2.92
N VAL A 185 -5.78 -25.38 -2.09
CA VAL A 185 -5.41 -23.99 -2.37
C VAL A 185 -3.90 -23.88 -2.41
N MET A 186 -3.40 -23.22 -3.45
CA MET A 186 -2.00 -22.83 -3.59
C MET A 186 -1.93 -21.32 -3.72
N VAL A 187 -1.02 -20.68 -3.01
CA VAL A 187 -0.78 -19.24 -3.12
C VAL A 187 0.61 -19.03 -3.68
N LEU A 188 0.69 -18.23 -4.74
CA LEU A 188 1.91 -17.95 -5.48
C LEU A 188 2.37 -16.55 -5.08
N LEU A 189 3.54 -16.45 -4.45
CA LEU A 189 4.07 -15.17 -3.97
C LEU A 189 5.46 -14.91 -4.58
N PRO A 190 5.77 -13.69 -5.06
CA PRO A 190 7.12 -13.34 -5.47
C PRO A 190 8.11 -13.51 -4.32
N ARG A 191 9.26 -14.14 -4.56
CA ARG A 191 10.28 -14.32 -3.51
C ARG A 191 10.75 -12.95 -2.99
N GLY A 192 10.92 -12.87 -1.67
CA GLY A 192 11.36 -11.64 -1.00
C GLY A 192 10.24 -10.61 -0.80
N GLN A 193 9.00 -10.94 -1.16
CA GLN A 193 7.82 -10.13 -0.86
C GLN A 193 6.97 -10.85 0.18
N ALA A 194 6.55 -10.13 1.22
CA ALA A 194 5.47 -10.53 2.12
C ALA A 194 5.61 -11.91 2.84
N ALA A 195 6.75 -12.19 3.48
CA ALA A 195 6.93 -13.40 4.31
C ALA A 195 5.84 -13.58 5.38
N GLY A 196 5.37 -12.48 6.00
CA GLY A 196 4.24 -12.52 6.94
C GLY A 196 2.92 -12.96 6.28
N LEU A 197 2.67 -12.53 5.04
CA LEU A 197 1.50 -12.95 4.27
C LEU A 197 1.56 -14.44 3.92
N ALA A 198 2.73 -14.94 3.53
CA ALA A 198 2.95 -16.36 3.29
C ALA A 198 2.58 -17.21 4.52
N ARG A 199 3.11 -16.85 5.69
CA ARG A 199 2.79 -17.55 6.94
C ARG A 199 1.30 -17.52 7.25
N ALA A 200 0.64 -16.38 7.07
CA ALA A 200 -0.80 -16.26 7.30
C ALA A 200 -1.61 -17.19 6.36
N PHE A 201 -1.18 -17.37 5.10
CA PHE A 201 -1.80 -18.32 4.18
C PHE A 201 -1.55 -19.78 4.58
N GLU A 202 -0.35 -20.11 5.04
CA GLU A 202 -0.01 -21.45 5.55
C GLU A 202 -0.85 -21.81 6.78
N GLU A 203 -1.13 -20.84 7.67
CA GLU A 203 -2.04 -20.99 8.81
C GLU A 203 -3.50 -21.28 8.37
N GLN A 204 -3.87 -20.91 7.14
CA GLN A 204 -5.14 -21.30 6.52
C GLN A 204 -5.02 -22.61 5.71
N GLU A 205 -3.99 -23.43 5.94
CA GLU A 205 -3.69 -24.67 5.20
C GLU A 205 -3.51 -24.48 3.68
N ALA A 206 -3.23 -23.26 3.23
CA ALA A 206 -2.88 -23.02 1.84
C ALA A 206 -1.40 -23.32 1.62
N LYS A 207 -1.07 -23.96 0.50
CA LYS A 207 0.33 -24.21 0.14
C LYS A 207 0.93 -22.95 -0.49
N VAL A 208 1.97 -22.40 0.11
CA VAL A 208 2.70 -21.27 -0.50
C VAL A 208 3.79 -21.78 -1.44
N VAL A 209 3.90 -21.15 -2.61
CA VAL A 209 4.98 -21.36 -3.57
C VAL A 209 5.61 -20.03 -3.92
N TRP A 210 6.91 -19.94 -3.64
CA TRP A 210 7.71 -18.77 -3.99
C TRP A 210 8.05 -18.77 -5.48
N LEU A 211 7.75 -17.65 -6.13
CA LEU A 211 8.09 -17.42 -7.52
C LEU A 211 9.49 -16.83 -7.62
N ASP A 212 10.36 -17.56 -8.31
CA ASP A 212 11.63 -17.05 -8.81
C ASP A 212 11.34 -16.22 -10.06
N LEU A 213 11.41 -14.90 -9.91
CA LEU A 213 11.35 -14.00 -11.05
C LEU A 213 12.75 -13.91 -11.65
N ASP A 214 12.89 -14.11 -12.96
CA ASP A 214 14.14 -13.88 -13.71
C ASP A 214 14.61 -12.40 -13.69
N GLU A 215 13.96 -11.56 -12.88
CA GLU A 215 14.42 -10.22 -12.63
C GLU A 215 15.76 -10.31 -11.88
N THR A 216 16.80 -9.70 -12.47
CA THR A 216 18.01 -9.26 -11.78
C THR A 216 17.65 -8.83 -10.36
N GLU A 217 18.35 -9.34 -9.34
CA GLU A 217 18.03 -9.15 -7.91
C GLU A 217 17.15 -7.93 -7.63
N PRO A 218 16.05 -8.07 -6.85
CA PRO A 218 15.08 -7.00 -6.64
C PRO A 218 15.82 -5.70 -6.37
N ARG A 219 15.62 -4.71 -7.26
CA ARG A 219 16.45 -3.52 -7.29
C ARG A 219 16.48 -2.91 -5.90
N ARG A 220 17.66 -2.90 -5.29
CA ARG A 220 17.83 -2.37 -3.95
C ARG A 220 17.80 -0.85 -4.02
N PRO A 221 17.23 -0.16 -3.03
CA PRO A 221 17.41 1.27 -2.91
C PRO A 221 18.90 1.60 -2.82
N THR A 222 19.34 2.71 -3.42
CA THR A 222 20.74 3.15 -3.38
C THR A 222 21.00 4.18 -2.30
N ARG A 223 19.94 4.61 -1.59
CA ARG A 223 19.99 5.59 -0.51
C ARG A 223 19.15 5.11 0.67
N LYS A 224 19.47 5.60 1.85
CA LYS A 224 18.72 5.38 3.09
C LYS A 224 18.48 6.69 3.82
N ALA A 225 17.42 6.74 4.60
CA ALA A 225 17.02 7.89 5.39
C ALA A 225 17.43 7.65 6.86
N ILE A 226 18.23 8.56 7.40
CA ILE A 226 18.74 8.50 8.77
C ILE A 226 18.04 9.57 9.60
N LEU A 227 17.57 9.19 10.79
CA LEU A 227 17.10 10.09 11.83
C LEU A 227 18.23 10.31 12.83
N LYS A 228 18.55 11.57 13.12
CA LYS A 228 19.56 11.97 14.11
C LYS A 228 18.96 12.09 15.51
N PRO A 229 19.81 12.13 16.55
CA PRO A 229 19.38 12.34 17.93
C PRO A 229 18.60 13.63 18.19
N ASP A 230 18.85 14.68 17.42
CA ASP A 230 18.15 15.96 17.54
C ASP A 230 16.75 15.95 16.89
N GLY A 231 16.36 14.83 16.28
CA GLY A 231 15.08 14.65 15.59
C GLY A 231 15.10 15.17 14.15
N SER A 232 16.21 15.72 13.66
CA SER A 232 16.40 16.01 12.24
C SER A 232 16.81 14.75 11.48
N GLY A 233 16.62 14.73 10.17
CA GLY A 233 17.04 13.61 9.34
C GLY A 233 17.77 14.05 8.10
N LEU A 234 18.37 13.07 7.43
CA LEU A 234 19.07 13.27 6.17
C LEU A 234 19.06 11.99 5.34
N ILE A 235 19.37 12.15 4.06
CA ILE A 235 19.45 11.05 3.09
C ILE A 235 20.91 10.76 2.77
N VAL A 236 21.37 9.53 3.05
CA VAL A 236 22.73 9.08 2.69
C VAL A 236 22.71 8.01 1.60
N PRO A 237 23.76 7.91 0.78
CA PRO A 237 24.00 6.72 -0.04
C PRO A 237 24.11 5.46 0.83
N MET A 238 23.59 4.34 0.33
CA MET A 238 23.83 3.03 0.92
C MET A 238 25.23 2.54 0.58
N SER A 239 25.87 1.88 1.53
CA SER A 239 27.21 1.30 1.37
C SER A 239 27.21 -0.03 0.62
N GLY A 240 26.04 -0.66 0.46
CA GLY A 240 25.88 -2.00 -0.10
C GLY A 240 26.09 -3.12 0.93
N ARG A 241 26.51 -2.78 2.16
CA ARG A 241 26.69 -3.72 3.27
C ARG A 241 25.45 -3.83 4.15
N GLU A 242 24.45 -2.97 3.96
CA GLU A 242 23.25 -2.97 4.75
C GLU A 242 22.46 -4.28 4.55
N ASP A 243 22.05 -4.89 5.67
CA ASP A 243 21.19 -6.06 5.62
C ASP A 243 19.75 -5.64 5.30
N MET A 244 19.31 -6.02 4.11
CA MET A 244 17.97 -5.77 3.57
C MET A 244 17.08 -7.02 3.64
N ARG A 245 17.56 -8.11 4.26
CA ARG A 245 16.75 -9.32 4.43
C ARG A 245 15.59 -9.02 5.37
N ILE A 246 14.42 -9.57 5.03
CA ILE A 246 13.26 -9.54 5.90
C ILE A 246 13.62 -10.37 7.13
N ASN A 247 13.54 -9.73 8.30
CA ASN A 247 13.79 -10.40 9.55
C ASN A 247 12.60 -11.31 9.88
N GLU A 248 12.83 -12.59 10.21
CA GLU A 248 11.74 -13.52 10.56
C GLU A 248 11.26 -13.33 12.00
N GLU A 249 12.12 -12.80 12.86
CA GLU A 249 11.86 -12.53 14.28
C GLU A 249 11.26 -11.12 14.49
N LEU A 250 10.29 -10.72 13.65
CA LEU A 250 9.59 -9.44 13.86
C LEU A 250 8.78 -9.44 15.15
N LEU A 251 8.26 -10.59 15.56
CA LEU A 251 7.38 -10.71 16.71
C LEU A 251 8.04 -10.18 18.00
N GLU A 252 9.31 -10.50 18.24
CA GLU A 252 10.05 -10.02 19.41
C GLU A 252 10.17 -8.50 19.43
N LEU A 253 10.42 -7.92 18.26
CA LEU A 253 10.52 -6.47 18.09
C LEU A 253 9.16 -5.77 18.32
N PHE A 254 8.07 -6.35 17.80
CA PHE A 254 6.71 -5.86 18.07
C PHE A 254 6.39 -5.94 19.56
N THR A 255 6.62 -7.09 20.20
CA THR A 255 6.39 -7.27 21.64
C THR A 255 7.22 -6.27 22.46
N PHE A 256 8.48 -6.04 22.08
CA PHE A 256 9.35 -5.07 22.74
C PHE A 256 8.78 -3.63 22.68
N LEU A 257 8.41 -3.17 21.48
CA LEU A 257 7.88 -1.83 21.26
C LEU A 257 6.48 -1.64 21.87
N GLN A 258 5.64 -2.68 21.83
CA GLN A 258 4.31 -2.69 22.46
C GLN A 258 4.42 -2.57 23.99
N ARG A 259 5.35 -3.32 24.62
CA ARG A 259 5.62 -3.20 26.06
C ARG A 259 6.03 -1.79 26.49
N LEU A 260 6.72 -1.08 25.61
CA LEU A 260 7.14 0.31 25.83
C LEU A 260 6.06 1.34 25.43
N GLY A 261 4.94 0.92 24.86
CA GLY A 261 3.82 1.78 24.46
C GLY A 261 4.03 2.53 23.14
N TYR A 262 5.02 2.15 22.31
CA TYR A 262 5.21 2.75 20.98
C TYR A 262 4.29 2.14 19.91
N LEU A 263 3.75 0.96 20.19
CA LEU A 263 2.73 0.26 19.39
C LEU A 263 1.55 -0.06 20.31
N GLU A 264 0.34 0.12 19.82
CA GLU A 264 -0.90 -0.33 20.48
C GLU A 264 -1.18 -1.79 20.14
N ASP A 265 -1.06 -2.16 18.85
CA ASP A 265 -1.31 -3.50 18.34
C ASP A 265 -0.28 -3.94 17.28
N GLY A 266 -0.45 -5.15 16.73
CA GLY A 266 0.45 -5.72 15.71
C GLY A 266 0.25 -5.18 14.29
N GLN A 267 -0.75 -4.35 14.07
CA GLN A 267 -1.03 -3.69 12.77
C GLN A 267 -0.43 -2.28 12.72
N ASP A 268 -0.06 -1.71 13.87
CA ASP A 268 0.58 -0.42 13.95
C ASP A 268 1.89 -0.36 13.12
N PRO A 269 2.15 0.76 12.44
CA PRO A 269 3.31 0.92 11.59
C PRO A 269 4.61 0.92 12.40
N LEU A 270 5.47 -0.05 12.09
CA LEU A 270 6.71 -0.26 12.82
C LEU A 270 7.74 0.87 12.65
N MET A 271 7.82 1.48 11.46
CA MET A 271 8.81 2.53 11.16
C MET A 271 8.70 3.75 12.12
N PRO A 272 7.52 4.39 12.28
CA PRO A 272 7.32 5.43 13.30
C PRO A 272 7.66 4.99 14.72
N ALA A 273 7.29 3.76 15.10
CA ALA A 273 7.54 3.26 16.45
C ALA A 273 9.04 3.13 16.75
N ILE A 274 9.81 2.57 15.80
CA ILE A 274 11.27 2.49 15.86
C ILE A 274 11.86 3.90 15.97
N ALA A 275 11.46 4.81 15.07
CA ALA A 275 11.98 6.18 15.03
C ALA A 275 11.72 6.95 16.35
N LYS A 276 10.48 6.91 16.85
CA LYS A 276 10.09 7.56 18.11
C LYS A 276 10.83 6.96 19.31
N CYS A 277 11.01 5.63 19.35
CA CYS A 277 11.74 4.96 20.43
C CYS A 277 13.22 5.34 20.45
N LEU A 278 13.86 5.37 19.28
CA LEU A 278 15.27 5.75 19.13
C LEU A 278 15.51 7.20 19.54
N TYR A 279 14.60 8.09 19.16
CA TYR A 279 14.64 9.49 19.57
C TYR A 279 14.44 9.67 21.06
N ALA A 280 13.40 9.06 21.64
CA ALA A 280 13.11 9.14 23.07
C ALA A 280 14.30 8.67 23.93
N ASN A 281 15.00 7.63 23.47
CA ASN A 281 16.09 6.99 24.20
C ASN A 281 17.50 7.50 23.82
N ASN A 282 17.58 8.53 22.97
CA ASN A 282 18.83 9.16 22.49
C ASN A 282 19.87 8.13 22.01
N LEU A 283 19.47 7.25 21.10
CA LEU A 283 20.27 6.07 20.69
C LEU A 283 21.23 6.31 19.52
N GLY A 284 21.51 7.58 19.19
CA GLY A 284 22.38 7.93 18.08
C GLY A 284 21.64 8.06 16.73
N PRO A 285 22.38 8.31 15.65
CA PRO A 285 21.81 8.34 14.30
C PRO A 285 21.45 6.93 13.85
N VAL A 286 20.24 6.78 13.31
CA VAL A 286 19.67 5.47 12.98
C VAL A 286 18.93 5.50 11.66
N THR A 287 19.01 4.42 10.89
CA THR A 287 18.23 4.29 9.67
C THR A 287 16.75 4.11 10.03
N VAL A 288 15.87 4.89 9.41
CA VAL A 288 14.41 4.71 9.51
C VAL A 288 13.80 4.27 8.19
N TRP A 289 14.51 4.42 7.07
CA TRP A 289 14.11 3.90 5.77
C TRP A 289 15.35 3.45 4.96
N PRO A 290 15.35 2.29 4.30
CA PRO A 290 14.27 1.30 4.21
C PRO A 290 13.96 0.65 5.56
N LEU A 291 12.73 0.16 5.72
CA LEU A 291 12.26 -0.43 6.98
C LEU A 291 13.11 -1.65 7.39
N GLN A 292 13.58 -2.44 6.44
CA GLN A 292 14.42 -3.62 6.71
C GLN A 292 15.73 -3.22 7.39
N CYS A 293 16.40 -2.16 6.91
CA CYS A 293 17.58 -1.62 7.58
C CYS A 293 17.25 -1.13 8.99
N ALA A 294 16.15 -0.40 9.15
CA ALA A 294 15.72 0.12 10.45
C ALA A 294 15.46 -1.01 11.47
N GLN A 295 14.82 -2.10 11.03
CA GLN A 295 14.56 -3.29 11.85
C GLN A 295 15.85 -3.95 12.30
N ASN A 296 16.78 -4.20 11.38
CA ASN A 296 18.03 -4.88 11.67
C ASN A 296 18.93 -4.04 12.57
N GLU A 297 19.13 -2.75 12.24
CA GLU A 297 19.92 -1.83 13.07
C GLU A 297 19.31 -1.70 14.48
N PHE A 298 17.99 -1.61 14.59
CA PHE A 298 17.34 -1.47 15.90
C PHE A 298 17.45 -2.73 16.76
N LYS A 299 17.43 -3.93 16.15
CA LYS A 299 17.70 -5.19 16.86
C LYS A 299 19.11 -5.23 17.42
N ASP A 300 20.10 -4.85 16.62
CA ASP A 300 21.50 -4.79 17.07
C ASP A 300 21.65 -3.81 18.26
N ILE A 301 20.93 -2.69 18.22
CA ILE A 301 20.86 -1.73 19.33
C ILE A 301 20.22 -2.35 20.58
N ILE A 302 19.11 -3.09 20.46
CA ILE A 302 18.47 -3.75 21.59
C ILE A 302 19.40 -4.81 22.21
N ALA A 303 20.05 -5.62 21.37
CA ALA A 303 20.96 -6.68 21.82
C ALA A 303 22.22 -6.12 22.51
N SER A 304 22.78 -5.02 21.99
CA SER A 304 23.96 -4.38 22.57
C SER A 304 23.67 -3.54 23.82
N ALA A 305 22.44 -3.07 24.00
CA ALA A 305 22.01 -2.27 25.15
C ALA A 305 21.52 -3.12 26.34
N ALA A 306 22.17 -4.26 26.60
CA ALA A 306 21.85 -5.11 27.75
C ALA A 306 21.94 -4.30 29.07
N GLY A 307 20.85 -4.32 29.85
CA GLY A 307 20.76 -3.58 31.12
C GLY A 307 20.36 -2.10 30.99
N LYS A 308 20.17 -1.57 29.77
CA LYS A 308 19.64 -0.21 29.59
C LYS A 308 18.20 -0.12 30.09
N VAL A 309 17.89 0.96 30.82
CA VAL A 309 16.50 1.32 31.17
C VAL A 309 15.89 2.03 29.97
N TRP A 310 14.84 1.43 29.41
CA TRP A 310 14.16 1.95 28.22
C TRP A 310 13.02 2.88 28.60
N LEU A 311 13.02 4.08 28.00
CA LEU A 311 11.96 5.05 28.17
C LEU A 311 10.71 4.63 27.39
N LYS A 312 9.57 4.66 28.07
CA LYS A 312 8.25 4.44 27.48
C LYS A 312 7.90 5.58 26.52
N HIS A 313 6.99 5.30 25.58
CA HIS A 313 6.50 6.30 24.65
C HIS A 313 5.82 7.47 25.41
N PRO A 314 6.27 8.71 25.22
CA PRO A 314 5.73 9.85 25.95
C PRO A 314 4.40 10.38 25.38
N GLY A 315 3.96 9.89 24.22
CA GLY A 315 2.68 10.29 23.63
C GLY A 315 2.69 11.64 22.90
N ASN A 316 3.82 12.35 22.88
CA ASN A 316 3.92 13.73 22.38
C ASN A 316 4.87 13.86 21.17
N PHE A 317 5.15 12.79 20.44
CA PHE A 317 6.02 12.82 19.25
C PHE A 317 5.24 12.52 17.97
N ALA A 318 5.40 13.39 16.98
CA ALA A 318 4.96 13.16 15.60
C ALA A 318 6.18 12.81 14.74
N PHE A 319 6.20 11.59 14.19
CA PHE A 319 7.21 11.19 13.22
C PHE A 319 6.73 11.53 11.82
N VAL A 320 7.62 12.11 11.01
CA VAL A 320 7.34 12.47 9.62
C VAL A 320 8.45 11.93 8.72
N LEU A 321 8.06 11.22 7.66
CA LEU A 321 8.92 10.86 6.54
C LEU A 321 8.39 11.57 5.29
N PRO A 322 8.97 12.73 4.92
CA PRO A 322 8.56 13.44 3.73
C PRO A 322 8.87 12.63 2.47
N GLN A 323 7.99 12.72 1.49
CA GLN A 323 8.15 12.06 0.20
C GLN A 323 7.80 12.98 -0.97
N GLY A 324 8.65 12.98 -1.98
CA GLY A 324 8.36 13.54 -3.29
C GLY A 324 7.32 12.73 -4.07
N ASN A 325 7.26 12.99 -5.38
CA ASN A 325 6.32 12.31 -6.25
C ASN A 325 6.83 10.90 -6.60
N GLN A 326 6.00 9.88 -6.38
CA GLN A 326 6.29 8.49 -6.75
C GLN A 326 6.20 8.21 -8.27
N ARG A 327 6.28 9.25 -9.12
CA ARG A 327 6.49 9.10 -10.56
C ARG A 327 7.98 9.03 -10.86
N GLY A 328 8.37 7.97 -11.57
CA GLY A 328 9.77 7.67 -11.90
C GLY A 328 10.00 7.51 -13.41
N SER A 329 11.18 7.90 -13.88
CA SER A 329 11.71 7.55 -15.20
C SER A 329 12.71 6.39 -15.06
N LYS A 330 13.13 5.76 -16.17
CA LYS A 330 14.21 4.76 -16.14
C LYS A 330 15.48 5.31 -15.49
N HIS A 331 15.81 6.56 -15.76
CA HIS A 331 16.97 7.25 -15.18
C HIS A 331 16.86 7.36 -13.65
N HIS A 332 15.66 7.64 -13.11
CA HIS A 332 15.45 7.64 -11.66
C HIS A 332 15.70 6.26 -11.06
N VAL A 333 15.24 5.18 -11.72
CA VAL A 333 15.47 3.82 -11.21
C VAL A 333 16.96 3.45 -11.27
N VAL A 334 17.71 3.91 -12.28
CA VAL A 334 19.17 3.72 -12.32
C VAL A 334 19.86 4.48 -11.18
N THR A 335 19.43 5.71 -10.89
CA THR A 335 20.07 6.59 -9.89
C THR A 335 19.73 6.18 -8.46
N TYR A 336 18.47 5.86 -8.20
CA TYR A 336 17.93 5.63 -6.86
C TYR A 336 17.69 4.14 -6.56
N GLY A 337 17.87 3.26 -7.54
CA GLY A 337 17.52 1.85 -7.45
C GLY A 337 16.01 1.59 -7.53
N THR A 338 15.20 2.38 -6.83
CA THR A 338 13.73 2.31 -6.83
C THR A 338 13.07 3.68 -6.91
N VAL A 339 11.82 3.72 -7.38
CA VAL A 339 11.03 4.96 -7.42
C VAL A 339 10.66 5.43 -6.00
N CYS A 340 10.51 4.51 -5.06
CA CYS A 340 10.28 4.83 -3.64
C CYS A 340 11.52 5.52 -3.04
N CYS A 341 12.73 5.02 -3.32
CA CYS A 341 13.97 5.67 -2.90
C CYS A 341 14.09 7.11 -3.44
N LYS A 342 13.72 7.30 -4.72
CA LYS A 342 13.67 8.64 -5.33
C LYS A 342 12.70 9.56 -4.59
N ALA A 343 11.49 9.09 -4.27
CA ALA A 343 10.51 9.89 -3.53
C ALA A 343 11.00 10.24 -2.12
N VAL A 344 11.59 9.30 -1.38
CA VAL A 344 12.17 9.57 -0.05
C VAL A 344 13.36 10.53 -0.15
N ALA A 345 14.21 10.39 -1.16
CA ALA A 345 15.34 11.28 -1.39
C ALA A 345 14.92 12.72 -1.68
N GLU A 346 13.87 12.91 -2.49
CA GLU A 346 13.26 14.23 -2.74
C GLU A 346 12.64 14.86 -1.49
N GLY A 347 12.30 14.05 -0.47
CA GLY A 347 11.74 14.52 0.78
C GLY A 347 12.78 15.05 1.78
N GLU A 348 14.07 15.07 1.43
CA GLU A 348 15.18 15.63 2.23
C GLU A 348 15.44 14.97 3.61
N GLY A 349 14.66 13.97 4.00
CA GLY A 349 14.91 13.15 5.19
C GLY A 349 13.80 13.22 6.25
N PRO A 350 13.77 12.26 7.18
CA PRO A 350 12.74 12.19 8.21
C PRO A 350 12.92 13.30 9.24
N PHE A 351 11.90 13.56 10.04
CA PHE A 351 12.06 14.36 11.25
C PHE A 351 11.03 13.99 12.32
N ILE A 352 11.29 14.41 13.56
CA ILE A 352 10.34 14.33 14.68
C ILE A 352 9.99 15.73 15.14
N LEU A 353 8.69 15.95 15.36
CA LEU A 353 8.15 17.15 15.98
C LEU A 353 7.57 16.81 17.35
N HIS A 354 7.66 17.76 18.27
CA HIS A 354 7.02 17.68 19.58
C HIS A 354 5.60 18.19 19.50
N ASP A 355 4.73 17.63 20.32
CA ASP A 355 3.37 18.11 20.44
C ASP A 355 3.36 19.58 20.92
N SER A 356 2.71 20.43 20.14
CA SER A 356 2.60 21.87 20.40
C SER A 356 1.31 22.42 19.79
N ALA A 357 0.93 23.64 20.17
CA ALA A 357 -0.19 24.34 19.52
C ALA A 357 0.09 24.63 18.03
N GLN A 358 1.36 24.70 17.65
CA GLN A 358 1.85 25.02 16.30
C GLN A 358 2.27 23.78 15.51
N LEU A 359 2.04 22.55 16.03
CA LEU A 359 2.49 21.31 15.41
C LEU A 359 2.08 21.19 13.93
N VAL A 360 0.85 21.61 13.61
CA VAL A 360 0.32 21.56 12.24
C VAL A 360 1.07 22.55 11.33
N GLU A 361 1.32 23.77 11.82
CA GLU A 361 2.03 24.83 11.08
C GLU A 361 3.49 24.42 10.85
N GLU A 362 4.18 23.95 11.89
CA GLU A 362 5.55 23.43 11.81
C GLU A 362 5.67 22.28 10.80
N LEU A 363 4.72 21.34 10.82
CA LEU A 363 4.67 20.24 9.86
C LEU A 363 4.48 20.75 8.42
N LEU A 364 3.51 21.65 8.20
CA LEU A 364 3.26 22.22 6.88
C LEU A 364 4.47 23.01 6.35
N THR A 365 5.17 23.73 7.23
CA THR A 365 6.40 24.44 6.87
C THR A 365 7.52 23.48 6.50
N ARG A 366 7.75 22.43 7.31
CA ARG A 366 8.77 21.40 7.01
C ARG A 366 8.47 20.61 5.73
N LEU A 367 7.20 20.44 5.37
CA LEU A 367 6.79 19.81 4.11
C LEU A 367 6.73 20.79 2.91
N GLY A 368 7.04 22.08 3.13
CA GLY A 368 7.09 23.11 2.09
C GLY A 368 5.74 23.66 1.65
N TYR A 369 4.67 23.48 2.42
CA TYR A 369 3.34 24.02 2.11
C TYR A 369 3.09 25.42 2.69
N LEU A 370 3.78 25.77 3.78
CA LEU A 370 3.58 27.00 4.52
C LEU A 370 4.92 27.74 4.69
N ASP A 371 4.95 29.02 4.34
CA ASP A 371 6.11 29.88 4.55
C ASP A 371 5.67 31.32 4.80
N SER A 372 6.57 32.17 5.31
CA SER A 372 6.25 33.54 5.70
C SER A 372 6.08 34.51 4.53
N CYS A 373 6.38 34.11 3.29
CA CYS A 373 6.54 35.02 2.16
C CYS A 373 5.52 34.79 1.04
N LEU A 374 5.51 33.58 0.49
CA LEU A 374 4.74 33.17 -0.69
C LEU A 374 3.49 32.37 -0.33
N ASN A 375 3.51 31.67 0.80
CA ASN A 375 2.42 30.81 1.25
C ASN A 375 2.04 31.06 2.73
N PRO A 376 1.65 32.29 3.12
CA PRO A 376 1.42 32.63 4.53
C PRO A 376 0.08 32.15 5.10
N ASP A 377 -0.91 31.82 4.26
CA ASP A 377 -2.24 31.44 4.71
C ASP A 377 -2.29 29.94 5.08
N VAL A 378 -2.41 29.66 6.39
CA VAL A 378 -2.37 28.29 6.95
C VAL A 378 -3.52 27.43 6.43
N GLU A 379 -4.73 27.98 6.30
CA GLU A 379 -5.90 27.23 5.85
C GLU A 379 -5.77 26.83 4.38
N GLU A 380 -5.27 27.75 3.55
CA GLU A 380 -4.96 27.47 2.15
C GLU A 380 -3.85 26.42 2.00
N ALA A 381 -2.78 26.49 2.81
CA ALA A 381 -1.70 25.52 2.83
C ALA A 381 -2.17 24.13 3.28
N PHE A 382 -2.96 24.08 4.34
CA PHE A 382 -3.55 22.85 4.87
C PHE A 382 -4.52 22.21 3.88
N GLY A 383 -5.38 23.02 3.24
CA GLY A 383 -6.26 22.56 2.17
C GLY A 383 -5.49 21.93 1.02
N LEU A 384 -4.40 22.56 0.57
CA LEU A 384 -3.54 22.02 -0.49
C LEU A 384 -2.87 20.71 -0.08
N PHE A 385 -2.34 20.62 1.14
CA PHE A 385 -1.76 19.40 1.71
C PHE A 385 -2.77 18.25 1.67
N CYS A 386 -4.00 18.48 2.14
CA CYS A 386 -5.07 17.49 2.15
C CYS A 386 -5.53 17.08 0.74
N SER A 387 -5.33 17.97 -0.24
CA SER A 387 -5.71 17.72 -1.63
C SER A 387 -4.72 16.82 -2.37
N LYS A 388 -3.48 16.63 -1.88
CA LYS A 388 -2.51 15.76 -2.54
C LYS A 388 -2.96 14.31 -2.50
N THR A 389 -2.81 13.60 -3.62
CA THR A 389 -3.34 12.23 -3.77
C THR A 389 -2.83 11.27 -2.69
N ALA A 390 -1.54 11.30 -2.35
CA ALA A 390 -0.99 10.43 -1.31
C ALA A 390 -1.49 10.81 0.08
N ASN A 391 -1.48 12.10 0.43
CA ASN A 391 -1.95 12.59 1.73
C ASN A 391 -3.45 12.34 1.90
N LYS A 392 -4.28 12.63 0.89
CA LYS A 392 -5.72 12.33 0.87
C LYS A 392 -5.98 10.84 1.10
N ARG A 393 -5.18 9.97 0.46
CA ARG A 393 -5.29 8.52 0.65
C ARG A 393 -4.98 8.13 2.08
N ALA A 394 -3.86 8.60 2.64
CA ALA A 394 -3.47 8.34 4.02
C ALA A 394 -4.54 8.84 5.00
N LEU A 395 -5.07 10.06 4.82
CA LEU A 395 -6.16 10.59 5.66
C LEU A 395 -7.42 9.73 5.60
N ASN A 396 -7.81 9.30 4.39
CA ASN A 396 -8.98 8.44 4.20
C ASN A 396 -8.80 7.05 4.81
N GLU A 397 -7.58 6.52 4.87
CA GLU A 397 -7.28 5.23 5.54
C GLU A 397 -7.61 5.26 7.03
N PHE A 398 -7.50 6.43 7.67
CA PHE A 398 -7.89 6.62 9.07
C PHE A 398 -9.34 7.10 9.23
N GLY A 399 -10.16 7.03 8.17
CA GLY A 399 -11.55 7.49 8.21
C GLY A 399 -11.70 9.01 8.37
N VAL A 400 -10.62 9.77 8.21
CA VAL A 400 -10.62 11.21 8.45
C VAL A 400 -11.12 11.95 7.21
N ARG A 401 -12.36 12.45 7.30
CA ARG A 401 -12.97 13.32 6.27
C ARG A 401 -12.86 14.78 6.70
N LEU A 402 -11.71 15.41 6.49
CA LEU A 402 -11.50 16.80 6.94
C LEU A 402 -12.51 17.80 6.36
N ALA A 403 -13.04 17.53 5.15
CA ALA A 403 -14.06 18.36 4.53
C ALA A 403 -15.41 18.36 5.28
N SER A 404 -15.69 17.36 6.12
CA SER A 404 -16.92 17.32 6.92
C SER A 404 -16.80 18.10 8.24
N ILE A 405 -15.62 18.64 8.55
CA ILE A 405 -15.39 19.40 9.78
C ILE A 405 -15.46 20.89 9.44
N PRO A 406 -16.45 21.63 9.97
CA PRO A 406 -16.75 22.98 9.49
C PRO A 406 -15.73 24.03 9.94
N THR A 407 -15.04 23.81 11.06
CA THR A 407 -14.13 24.80 11.63
C THR A 407 -12.66 24.45 11.36
N ALA A 408 -11.87 25.48 11.03
CA ALA A 408 -10.41 25.43 10.95
C ALA A 408 -9.78 24.76 12.19
N CYS A 409 -10.12 25.26 13.38
CA CYS A 409 -9.65 24.74 14.66
C CYS A 409 -9.97 23.25 14.84
N GLY A 410 -11.18 22.81 14.49
CA GLY A 410 -11.57 21.40 14.56
C GLY A 410 -10.76 20.51 13.61
N ARG A 411 -10.48 20.99 12.39
CA ARG A 411 -9.63 20.29 11.43
C ARG A 411 -8.19 20.15 11.92
N HIS A 412 -7.62 21.22 12.47
CA HIS A 412 -6.27 21.22 13.02
C HIS A 412 -6.15 20.31 14.24
N ALA A 413 -7.12 20.36 15.16
CA ALA A 413 -7.13 19.49 16.33
C ALA A 413 -7.21 18.01 15.96
N LEU A 414 -8.08 17.64 15.01
CA LEU A 414 -8.17 16.26 14.53
C LEU A 414 -6.87 15.82 13.83
N PHE A 415 -6.31 16.67 12.96
CA PHE A 415 -5.07 16.34 12.26
C PHE A 415 -3.88 16.24 13.22
N ARG A 416 -3.80 17.11 14.24
CA ARG A 416 -2.83 17.02 15.35
C ARG A 416 -2.93 15.68 16.06
N GLY A 417 -4.13 15.26 16.45
CA GLY A 417 -4.35 13.95 17.07
C GLY A 417 -3.93 12.79 16.15
N LEU A 418 -4.19 12.91 14.86
CA LEU A 418 -3.78 11.92 13.86
C LEU A 418 -2.26 11.79 13.76
N VAL A 419 -1.51 12.89 13.60
CA VAL A 419 -0.03 12.82 13.43
C VAL A 419 0.71 12.36 14.68
N LEU A 420 0.11 12.50 15.86
CA LEU A 420 0.65 12.00 17.13
C LEU A 420 0.37 10.51 17.35
N SER A 421 -0.68 9.98 16.73
CA SER A 421 -1.09 8.58 16.85
C SER A 421 0.03 7.61 16.46
N SER A 422 0.08 6.44 17.12
CA SER A 422 0.95 5.34 16.72
C SER A 422 0.53 4.71 15.39
N LYS A 423 -0.76 4.87 14.99
CA LYS A 423 -1.37 4.18 13.84
C LYS A 423 -0.93 4.74 12.49
N VAL A 424 -0.35 5.94 12.47
CA VAL A 424 -0.03 6.65 11.24
C VAL A 424 1.41 6.41 10.84
N TYR A 425 1.63 6.01 9.58
CA TYR A 425 2.96 5.73 9.02
C TYR A 425 3.92 6.92 9.02
N GLY A 426 3.42 8.13 9.26
CA GLY A 426 4.19 9.39 9.20
C GLY A 426 4.63 9.80 7.80
N THR A 427 4.28 9.02 6.77
CA THR A 427 4.69 9.29 5.40
C THR A 427 3.80 10.36 4.78
N TRP A 428 4.38 11.51 4.44
CA TRP A 428 3.63 12.64 3.91
C TRP A 428 4.26 13.20 2.64
N GLN A 429 3.43 13.46 1.64
CA GLN A 429 3.89 14.04 0.38
C GLN A 429 4.23 15.52 0.57
N ILE A 430 5.44 15.92 0.14
CA ILE A 430 5.90 17.32 0.13
C ILE A 430 5.14 18.16 -0.90
N ALA A 431 5.22 19.49 -0.77
CA ALA A 431 4.68 20.41 -1.75
C ALA A 431 5.29 20.16 -3.15
N GLY A 432 4.49 20.41 -4.18
CA GLY A 432 4.94 20.26 -5.56
C GLY A 432 5.79 21.46 -6.02
N THR A 433 6.60 21.26 -7.05
CA THR A 433 7.34 22.36 -7.70
C THR A 433 6.51 23.01 -8.80
N ASP A 434 6.91 24.21 -9.22
CA ASP A 434 6.28 24.99 -10.29
C ASP A 434 6.91 24.74 -11.68
N LEU A 435 7.89 23.84 -11.79
CA LEU A 435 8.65 23.60 -13.03
C LEU A 435 7.76 23.18 -14.22
N GLY A 436 6.67 22.48 -13.96
CA GLY A 436 5.68 22.13 -14.98
C GLY A 436 4.92 23.36 -15.49
N VAL A 437 4.48 24.22 -14.56
CA VAL A 437 3.76 25.46 -14.86
C VAL A 437 4.66 26.45 -15.60
N ARG A 438 5.91 26.64 -15.14
CA ARG A 438 6.90 27.48 -15.81
C ARG A 438 7.10 27.11 -17.27
N ARG A 439 7.28 25.82 -17.56
CA ARG A 439 7.44 25.33 -18.94
C ARG A 439 6.21 25.63 -19.80
N HIS A 440 5.02 25.49 -19.25
CA HIS A 440 3.78 25.80 -19.97
C HIS A 440 3.64 27.30 -20.22
N LEU A 441 3.81 28.15 -19.21
CA LEU A 441 3.71 29.60 -19.36
C LEU A 441 4.75 30.15 -20.34
N LEU A 442 5.97 29.59 -20.35
CA LEU A 442 6.99 29.88 -21.36
C LEU A 442 6.51 29.50 -22.78
N SER A 443 5.89 28.33 -22.95
CA SER A 443 5.35 27.91 -24.25
C SER A 443 4.17 28.76 -24.73
N CYS A 444 3.46 29.42 -23.81
CA CYS A 444 2.39 30.38 -24.11
C CYS A 444 2.91 31.81 -24.33
N GLY A 445 4.21 32.07 -24.22
CA GLY A 445 4.78 33.42 -24.34
C GLY A 445 4.52 34.34 -23.14
N MET A 446 3.98 33.81 -22.03
CA MET A 446 3.69 34.57 -20.80
C MET A 446 4.92 34.70 -19.90
N LEU A 447 5.91 33.83 -20.06
CA LEU A 447 7.22 33.95 -19.44
C LEU A 447 8.31 34.12 -20.48
N LYS A 448 9.33 34.92 -20.16
CA LYS A 448 10.50 35.13 -21.04
C LYS A 448 11.51 33.99 -20.97
N CYS A 449 11.70 33.38 -19.80
CA CYS A 449 12.62 32.27 -19.58
C CYS A 449 12.11 31.34 -18.46
N SER A 450 12.63 30.11 -18.41
CA SER A 450 12.27 29.13 -17.37
C SER A 450 12.80 29.49 -15.98
N GLU A 451 13.88 30.28 -15.93
CA GLU A 451 14.56 30.74 -14.71
C GLU A 451 14.04 32.08 -14.20
N ALA A 452 12.90 32.56 -14.72
CA ALA A 452 12.28 33.81 -14.29
C ALA A 452 12.08 33.87 -12.77
N SER A 453 12.10 35.05 -12.19
CA SER A 453 11.95 35.18 -10.73
C SER A 453 10.58 34.64 -10.28
N ILE A 454 10.47 34.21 -9.03
CA ILE A 454 9.18 33.72 -8.49
C ILE A 454 8.10 34.80 -8.61
N LYS A 455 8.47 36.08 -8.50
CA LYS A 455 7.56 37.21 -8.70
C LYS A 455 7.00 37.24 -10.13
N ASP A 456 7.88 37.15 -11.14
CA ASP A 456 7.46 37.14 -12.55
C ASP A 456 6.58 35.92 -12.85
N VAL A 457 6.91 34.75 -12.29
CA VAL A 457 6.09 33.54 -12.44
C VAL A 457 4.73 33.69 -11.77
N ARG A 458 4.66 34.31 -10.60
CA ARG A 458 3.40 34.62 -9.93
C ARG A 458 2.54 35.56 -10.78
N GLU A 459 3.11 36.64 -11.30
CA GLU A 459 2.41 37.59 -12.16
C GLU A 459 1.87 36.92 -13.43
N ALA A 460 2.70 36.12 -14.11
CA ALA A 460 2.27 35.37 -15.29
C ALA A 460 1.17 34.33 -14.98
N MET A 461 1.20 33.67 -13.81
CA MET A 461 0.13 32.78 -13.38
C MET A 461 -1.17 33.54 -13.11
N LEU A 462 -1.11 34.72 -12.51
CA LEU A 462 -2.29 35.55 -12.26
C LEU A 462 -2.92 36.01 -13.58
N GLU A 463 -2.12 36.51 -14.52
CA GLU A 463 -2.57 36.87 -15.87
C GLU A 463 -3.21 35.66 -16.59
N PHE A 464 -2.60 34.48 -16.50
CA PHE A 464 -3.12 33.25 -17.10
C PHE A 464 -4.52 32.87 -16.55
N LEU A 465 -4.74 33.04 -15.25
CA LEU A 465 -6.01 32.74 -14.56
C LEU A 465 -7.06 33.81 -14.86
N GLU A 466 -6.67 35.08 -14.90
CA GLU A 466 -7.55 36.22 -15.24
C GLU A 466 -8.12 36.06 -16.65
N LEU A 467 -7.28 35.74 -17.64
CA LEU A 467 -7.71 35.45 -19.01
C LEU A 467 -8.70 34.28 -19.14
N ARG A 468 -8.84 33.47 -18.08
CA ARG A 468 -9.77 32.33 -18.00
C ARG A 468 -10.91 32.54 -17.01
N ASN A 469 -11.04 33.73 -16.42
CA ASN A 469 -12.03 34.05 -15.38
C ASN A 469 -12.00 33.07 -14.19
N LEU A 470 -10.80 32.66 -13.75
CA LEU A 470 -10.60 31.76 -12.62
C LEU A 470 -10.21 32.52 -11.34
N PRO A 471 -10.52 31.98 -10.16
CA PRO A 471 -10.17 32.63 -8.89
C PRO A 471 -8.66 32.73 -8.69
N THR A 472 -8.23 33.77 -7.97
CA THR A 472 -6.82 34.06 -7.67
C THR A 472 -6.52 33.76 -6.18
N PRO A 473 -6.05 32.54 -5.85
CA PRO A 473 -5.70 32.19 -4.47
C PRO A 473 -4.55 33.05 -3.91
N LYS A 474 -4.47 33.17 -2.58
CA LYS A 474 -3.44 33.97 -1.91
C LYS A 474 -2.08 33.29 -1.97
N ASN A 475 -2.05 31.98 -1.69
CA ASN A 475 -0.81 31.21 -1.63
C ASN A 475 -0.30 30.87 -3.03
N TYR A 476 1.01 31.03 -3.22
CA TYR A 476 1.69 30.71 -4.47
C TYR A 476 1.46 29.26 -4.92
N LEU A 477 1.54 28.30 -4.00
CA LEU A 477 1.37 26.88 -4.33
C LEU A 477 -0.06 26.54 -4.76
N ASN A 478 -1.06 27.29 -4.29
CA ASN A 478 -2.43 27.15 -4.78
C ASN A 478 -2.57 27.70 -6.20
N LEU A 479 -1.88 28.79 -6.55
CA LEU A 479 -1.80 29.27 -7.94
C LEU A 479 -1.19 28.19 -8.84
N VAL A 480 -0.05 27.62 -8.43
CA VAL A 480 0.63 26.54 -9.17
C VAL A 480 -0.31 25.35 -9.38
N SER A 481 -1.01 24.92 -8.32
CA SER A 481 -1.97 23.83 -8.39
C SER A 481 -3.12 24.15 -9.35
N LEU A 482 -3.72 25.34 -9.26
CA LEU A 482 -4.85 25.73 -10.10
C LEU A 482 -4.47 25.83 -11.58
N VAL A 483 -3.34 26.46 -11.89
CA VAL A 483 -2.83 26.53 -13.27
C VAL A 483 -2.53 25.12 -13.80
N TRP A 484 -1.89 24.26 -13.00
CA TRP A 484 -1.64 22.87 -13.40
C TRP A 484 -2.92 22.10 -13.71
N ARG A 485 -4.00 22.32 -12.96
CA ARG A 485 -5.32 21.71 -13.23
C ARG A 485 -5.90 22.16 -14.58
N CYS A 486 -5.66 23.40 -14.99
CA CYS A 486 -6.07 23.91 -16.29
C CYS A 486 -5.26 23.30 -17.45
N ILE A 487 -3.96 23.07 -17.23
CA ILE A 487 -3.04 22.52 -18.24
C ILE A 487 -3.32 21.04 -18.50
N ASP A 488 -3.58 20.27 -17.44
CA ASP A 488 -3.81 18.83 -17.51
C ASP A 488 -5.14 18.46 -16.83
N PRO A 489 -6.28 18.64 -17.54
CA PRO A 489 -7.59 18.27 -17.01
C PRO A 489 -7.71 16.77 -16.72
N GLN A 490 -6.92 15.95 -17.42
CA GLN A 490 -6.92 14.49 -17.27
C GLN A 490 -5.99 14.01 -16.15
N SER A 491 -5.21 14.90 -15.53
CA SER A 491 -4.36 14.51 -14.43
C SER A 491 -5.21 13.89 -13.31
N PRO A 492 -4.83 12.73 -12.75
CA PRO A 492 -5.56 12.12 -11.66
C PRO A 492 -5.57 12.99 -10.37
N THR A 493 -4.67 13.96 -10.25
CA THR A 493 -4.70 15.00 -9.19
C THR A 493 -5.84 16.02 -9.37
N THR A 494 -6.43 16.10 -10.56
CA THR A 494 -7.43 17.08 -10.98
C THR A 494 -8.88 16.60 -10.74
N ARG A 495 -9.11 15.28 -10.67
CA ARG A 495 -10.43 14.69 -10.37
C ARG A 495 -10.67 14.73 -8.85
N GLN A 496 -11.17 15.85 -8.35
CA GLN A 496 -11.59 16.01 -6.95
C GLN A 496 -13.09 16.20 -6.82
#